data_AF-A0A7V4EGA7-F1
#
_entry.id   AF-A0A7V4EGA7-F1
#
_cell.length_a   1.000
_cell.length_b   1.000
_cell.length_c   1.000
_cell.angle_alpha   90.00
_cell.angle_beta   90.00
_cell.angle_gamma   90.00
#
_symmetry.space_group_name_H-M   'P 1'
#
loop_
_entity.id
_entity.type
_entity.pdbx_description
1 polymer ?
#
loop_
_entity_poly.entity_id
_entity_poly.type
_entity_poly.pdbx_seq_one_letter_code
_entity_poly.pdbx_strand_id
1 'polypeptide(L)'
;ALFWKPNNSLLPHKGVVRYPKGAEYMHYEVELAVVVGRPMRRVKAKEALDYVLGYTIANDLVVRDYVSNTFRPPIRAKGRDTFGPLGPFLVVGEVEDPQNLTLRAYVNGELRQEGHTSRMLYSVAELLEYISEFMTLEPYDVILTGTPKGISRVLPGDVMRLEIEGLGALENPIEEEA
;
A
#
# COMPACT_ATOMS: atom_id res chain seq x y z
N ALA A 1 10.35 -6.13 7.57
CA ALA A 1 10.96 -6.83 6.41
C ALA A 1 10.66 -5.98 5.19
N LEU A 2 11.65 -5.21 4.73
CA LEU A 2 11.47 -4.26 3.64
C LEU A 2 11.50 -4.98 2.29
N PHE A 3 10.73 -4.48 1.33
CA PHE A 3 10.78 -4.87 -0.08
C PHE A 3 10.49 -3.64 -0.95
N TRP A 4 10.64 -3.78 -2.27
CA TRP A 4 10.50 -2.69 -3.22
C TRP A 4 9.37 -2.93 -4.21
N LYS A 5 8.67 -1.86 -4.59
CA LYS A 5 7.79 -1.81 -5.75
C LYS A 5 8.36 -0.84 -6.81
N PRO A 6 8.46 -1.25 -8.08
CA PRO A 6 8.84 -0.35 -9.17
C PRO A 6 7.77 0.70 -9.44
N ASN A 7 8.17 1.88 -9.92
CA ASN A 7 7.22 2.92 -10.33
C ASN A 7 6.30 2.47 -11.48
N ASN A 8 6.75 1.55 -12.34
CA ASN A 8 5.90 0.98 -13.40
C ASN A 8 4.71 0.18 -12.86
N SER A 9 4.75 -0.24 -11.59
CA SER A 9 3.59 -0.86 -10.94
C SER A 9 2.49 0.15 -10.60
N LEU A 10 2.82 1.44 -10.49
CA LEU A 10 1.88 2.46 -10.04
C LEU A 10 0.67 2.55 -10.98
N LEU A 11 -0.51 2.65 -10.37
CA LEU A 11 -1.77 2.76 -11.08
C LEU A 11 -2.65 3.83 -10.42
N PRO A 12 -3.23 4.77 -11.17
CA PRO A 12 -4.10 5.78 -10.58
C PRO A 12 -5.45 5.18 -10.17
N HIS A 13 -6.21 5.97 -9.39
CA HIS A 13 -7.62 5.70 -9.15
C HIS A 13 -8.39 5.46 -10.45
N LYS A 14 -9.31 4.48 -10.44
CA LYS A 14 -10.06 3.94 -11.59
C LYS A 14 -9.22 3.27 -12.68
N GLY A 15 -7.89 3.24 -12.55
CA GLY A 15 -7.04 2.48 -13.46
C GLY A 15 -7.34 0.98 -13.39
N VAL A 16 -7.16 0.28 -14.51
CA VAL A 16 -7.44 -1.16 -14.63
C VAL A 16 -6.23 -1.97 -14.15
N VAL A 17 -6.45 -2.86 -13.17
CA VAL A 17 -5.46 -3.84 -12.72
C VAL A 17 -5.44 -5.01 -13.69
N ARG A 18 -4.26 -5.41 -14.14
CA ARG A 18 -4.06 -6.53 -15.08
C ARG A 18 -3.82 -7.82 -14.31
N TYR A 19 -4.81 -8.70 -14.34
CA TYR A 19 -4.72 -10.03 -13.74
C TYR A 19 -3.84 -10.94 -14.61
N PRO A 20 -2.74 -11.51 -14.08
CA PRO A 20 -1.83 -12.32 -14.89
C PRO A 20 -2.48 -13.61 -15.39
N LYS A 21 -2.33 -13.89 -16.69
CA LYS A 21 -2.94 -15.08 -17.31
C LYS A 21 -2.49 -16.36 -16.61
N GLY A 22 -3.46 -17.16 -16.19
CA GLY A 22 -3.21 -18.44 -15.51
C GLY A 22 -2.75 -18.32 -14.05
N ALA A 23 -2.76 -17.13 -13.44
CA ALA A 23 -2.61 -17.02 -11.99
C ALA A 23 -3.88 -17.53 -11.27
N GLU A 24 -3.72 -18.28 -10.19
CA GLU A 24 -4.83 -18.83 -9.43
C GLU A 24 -5.16 -18.00 -8.18
N TYR A 25 -4.14 -17.39 -7.55
CA TYR A 25 -4.25 -16.70 -6.26
C TYR A 25 -3.64 -15.30 -6.28
N MET A 26 -4.38 -14.33 -6.83
CA MET A 26 -4.09 -12.91 -6.68
C MET A 26 -4.84 -12.29 -5.49
N HIS A 27 -4.16 -11.44 -4.73
CA HIS A 27 -4.68 -10.80 -3.53
C HIS A 27 -4.52 -9.27 -3.59
N TYR A 28 -5.53 -8.55 -3.12
CA TYR A 28 -5.39 -7.14 -2.73
C TYR A 28 -4.83 -7.02 -1.31
N GLU A 29 -4.20 -5.89 -1.02
CA GLU A 29 -3.66 -5.57 0.32
C GLU A 29 -3.87 -4.07 0.59
N VAL A 30 -4.80 -3.73 1.50
CA VAL A 30 -5.11 -2.33 1.85
C VAL A 30 -4.07 -1.79 2.81
N GLU A 31 -3.38 -0.73 2.39
CA GLU A 31 -2.29 -0.15 3.17
C GLU A 31 -2.40 1.37 3.26
N LEU A 32 -2.07 1.90 4.44
CA LEU A 32 -1.74 3.31 4.58
C LEU A 32 -0.41 3.55 3.83
N ALA A 33 -0.39 4.53 2.96
CA ALA A 33 0.81 4.98 2.28
C ALA A 33 1.24 6.34 2.82
N VAL A 34 2.48 6.41 3.28
CA VAL A 34 3.09 7.61 3.86
C VAL A 34 3.94 8.27 2.79
N VAL A 35 3.73 9.56 2.54
CA VAL A 35 4.49 10.33 1.55
C VAL A 35 5.46 11.26 2.27
N VAL A 36 6.75 11.12 2.00
CA VAL A 36 7.81 11.93 2.60
C VAL A 36 7.78 13.35 2.00
N GLY A 37 7.91 14.37 2.84
CA GLY A 37 7.90 15.79 2.43
C GLY A 37 9.24 16.49 2.51
N ARG A 38 10.16 15.98 3.34
CA ARG A 38 11.49 16.56 3.54
C ARG A 38 12.55 15.46 3.52
N PRO A 39 13.78 15.72 3.05
CA PRO A 39 14.84 14.73 3.08
C PRO A 39 15.07 14.17 4.49
N MET A 40 15.08 12.84 4.63
CA MET A 40 15.31 12.15 5.90
C MET A 40 16.60 11.34 5.85
N ARG A 41 17.51 11.57 6.79
CA ARG A 41 18.66 10.71 7.02
C ARG A 41 18.98 10.65 8.50
N ARG A 42 18.98 9.44 9.07
CA ARG A 42 19.20 9.15 10.49
C ARG A 42 18.24 9.92 11.41
N VAL A 43 16.98 10.09 10.98
CA VAL A 43 15.93 10.79 11.74
C VAL A 43 15.43 9.88 12.86
N LYS A 44 15.18 10.44 14.05
CA LYS A 44 14.65 9.68 15.19
C LYS A 44 13.13 9.57 15.13
N ALA A 45 12.58 8.47 15.65
CA ALA A 45 11.13 8.20 15.58
C ALA A 45 10.28 9.36 16.16
N LYS A 46 10.72 9.95 17.28
CA LYS A 46 10.06 11.09 17.93
C LYS A 46 9.94 12.37 17.06
N GLU A 47 10.73 12.47 15.99
CA GLU A 47 10.77 13.61 15.06
C GLU A 47 10.29 13.19 13.66
N ALA A 48 10.06 11.90 13.41
CA ALA A 48 9.88 11.36 12.07
C ALA A 48 8.61 11.88 11.38
N LEU A 49 7.52 12.06 12.12
CA LEU A 49 6.26 12.54 11.55
C LEU A 49 6.35 14.00 11.06
N ASP A 50 7.28 14.80 11.59
CA ASP A 50 7.51 16.17 11.10
C ASP A 50 8.03 16.21 9.65
N TYR A 51 8.55 15.10 9.14
CA TYR A 51 9.09 14.98 7.79
C TYR A 51 8.06 14.44 6.79
N VAL A 52 6.87 14.05 7.25
CA VAL A 52 5.80 13.52 6.40
C VAL A 52 5.08 14.68 5.71
N LEU A 53 4.90 14.57 4.39
CA LEU A 53 4.06 15.49 3.62
C LEU A 53 2.58 15.20 3.85
N GLY A 54 2.22 13.93 3.81
CA GLY A 54 0.84 13.51 3.92
C GLY A 54 0.67 12.01 3.71
N TYR A 55 -0.58 11.61 3.52
CA TYR A 55 -0.98 10.22 3.45
C TYR A 55 -1.87 9.97 2.23
N THR A 56 -1.85 8.74 1.74
CA THR A 56 -2.73 8.24 0.68
C THR A 56 -3.08 6.78 0.94
N ILE A 57 -3.99 6.22 0.14
CA ILE A 57 -4.30 4.78 0.15
C ILE A 57 -3.42 4.09 -0.90
N ALA A 58 -2.91 2.90 -0.56
CA ALA A 58 -2.31 1.99 -1.52
C ALA A 58 -3.03 0.64 -1.53
N ASN A 59 -3.03 0.00 -2.71
CA ASN A 59 -3.35 -1.42 -2.85
C ASN A 59 -2.06 -2.17 -3.23
N ASP A 60 -1.45 -2.90 -2.29
CA ASP A 60 -0.20 -3.62 -2.55
C ASP A 60 -0.44 -5.05 -3.10
N LEU A 61 -0.92 -5.11 -4.34
CA LEU A 61 -1.31 -6.35 -5.00
C LEU A 61 -0.18 -7.39 -5.03
N VAL A 62 -0.56 -8.66 -4.87
CA VAL A 62 0.36 -9.79 -4.94
C VAL A 62 -0.25 -10.99 -5.65
N VAL A 63 0.53 -11.66 -6.50
CA VAL A 63 0.21 -13.01 -6.98
C VAL A 63 0.96 -14.03 -6.14
N ARG A 64 0.24 -14.79 -5.33
CA ARG A 64 0.83 -15.75 -4.38
C ARG A 64 1.47 -16.94 -5.06
N ASP A 65 0.99 -17.31 -6.24
CA ASP A 65 1.56 -18.35 -7.11
C ASP A 65 3.05 -18.13 -7.39
N TYR A 66 3.50 -16.87 -7.36
CA TYR A 66 4.88 -16.49 -7.67
C TYR A 66 5.73 -16.25 -6.43
N VAL A 67 5.17 -16.44 -5.23
CA VAL A 67 5.90 -16.26 -3.97
C VAL A 67 6.74 -17.51 -3.67
N SER A 68 8.02 -17.28 -3.43
CA SER A 68 8.97 -18.28 -2.91
C SER A 68 9.69 -17.71 -1.69
N ASN A 69 10.63 -18.48 -1.13
CA ASN A 69 11.47 -18.00 -0.02
C ASN A 69 12.71 -17.21 -0.49
N THR A 70 12.90 -17.04 -1.80
CA THR A 70 14.00 -16.25 -2.36
C THR A 70 13.57 -14.79 -2.44
N PHE A 71 14.20 -13.91 -1.65
CA PHE A 71 13.85 -12.48 -1.56
C PHE A 71 12.36 -12.25 -1.35
N ARG A 72 11.77 -12.95 -0.37
CA ARG A 72 10.32 -12.93 -0.14
C ARG A 72 9.83 -11.56 0.37
N PRO A 73 8.77 -10.97 -0.24
CA PRO A 73 8.10 -11.42 -1.47
C PRO A 73 8.91 -11.08 -2.74
N PRO A 74 9.05 -12.01 -3.70
CA PRO A 74 9.82 -11.75 -4.92
C PRO A 74 9.21 -10.61 -5.75
N ILE A 75 10.06 -9.84 -6.46
CA ILE A 75 9.62 -8.76 -7.37
C ILE A 75 8.57 -9.27 -8.37
N ARG A 76 8.73 -10.50 -8.90
CA ARG A 76 7.76 -11.11 -9.83
C ARG A 76 6.33 -11.22 -9.28
N ALA A 77 6.19 -11.33 -7.95
CA ALA A 77 4.90 -11.46 -7.28
C ALA A 77 4.26 -10.10 -6.94
N LYS A 78 5.06 -9.06 -6.69
CA LYS A 78 4.62 -7.76 -6.13
C LYS A 78 4.82 -6.55 -7.05
N GLY A 79 5.82 -6.60 -7.92
CA GLY A 79 6.29 -5.48 -8.74
C GLY A 79 5.89 -5.57 -10.21
N ARG A 80 4.73 -6.17 -10.50
CA ARG A 80 4.18 -6.23 -11.86
C ARG A 80 3.61 -4.86 -12.25
N ASP A 81 3.48 -4.61 -13.54
CA ASP A 81 2.75 -3.43 -14.01
C ASP A 81 1.33 -3.46 -13.43
N THR A 82 0.79 -2.27 -13.10
CA THR A 82 -0.54 -2.09 -12.48
C THR A 82 -0.73 -2.63 -11.05
N PHE A 83 0.29 -3.24 -10.42
CA PHE A 83 0.15 -3.85 -9.09
C PHE A 83 0.27 -2.89 -7.91
N GLY A 84 0.49 -1.60 -8.14
CA GLY A 84 0.53 -0.56 -7.12
C GLY A 84 -0.51 0.53 -7.31
N PRO A 85 -1.83 0.24 -7.28
CA PRO A 85 -2.82 1.29 -7.17
C PRO A 85 -2.53 2.22 -5.99
N LEU A 86 -2.53 3.53 -6.25
CA LEU A 86 -2.18 4.57 -5.29
C LEU A 86 -3.07 5.80 -5.49
N GLY A 87 -3.63 6.34 -4.41
CA GLY A 87 -4.47 7.54 -4.45
C GLY A 87 -5.78 7.39 -3.66
N PRO A 88 -6.87 8.05 -4.04
CA PRO A 88 -6.96 9.05 -5.11
C PRO A 88 -6.36 10.42 -4.74
N PHE A 89 -6.12 10.67 -3.45
CA PHE A 89 -5.68 11.95 -2.94
C PHE A 89 -4.37 11.82 -2.15
N LEU A 90 -3.57 12.87 -2.20
CA LEU A 90 -2.55 13.12 -1.19
C LEU A 90 -3.18 14.04 -0.13
N VAL A 91 -3.50 13.47 1.03
CA VAL A 91 -4.12 14.20 2.15
C VAL A 91 -3.02 14.81 3.02
N VAL A 92 -3.02 16.13 3.13
CA VAL A 92 -1.99 16.93 3.81
C VAL A 92 -2.62 17.71 4.95
N GLY A 93 -2.08 17.58 6.16
CA GLY A 93 -2.50 18.38 7.33
C GLY A 93 -3.85 18.00 7.96
N GLU A 94 -4.55 16.98 7.45
CA GLU A 94 -5.85 16.55 7.98
C GLU A 94 -5.76 15.30 8.87
N VAL A 95 -4.67 14.53 8.80
CA VAL A 95 -4.46 13.32 9.63
C VAL A 95 -3.69 13.70 10.89
N GLU A 96 -4.37 13.68 12.04
CA GLU A 96 -3.77 14.00 13.34
C GLU A 96 -2.84 12.88 13.86
N ASP A 97 -3.30 11.61 13.79
CA ASP A 97 -2.53 10.44 14.23
C ASP A 97 -2.62 9.31 13.17
N PRO A 98 -1.53 8.99 12.45
CA PRO A 98 -1.54 7.90 11.46
C PRO A 98 -1.74 6.51 12.10
N GLN A 99 -1.56 6.38 13.42
CA GLN A 99 -1.80 5.15 14.16
C GLN A 99 -3.26 5.00 14.64
N ASN A 100 -4.15 5.92 14.27
CA ASN A 100 -5.56 5.88 14.65
C ASN A 100 -6.52 6.01 13.46
N LEU A 101 -6.36 5.13 12.46
CA LEU A 101 -7.19 5.10 11.26
C LEU A 101 -7.78 3.71 11.03
N THR A 102 -9.07 3.66 10.68
CA THR A 102 -9.72 2.45 10.20
C THR A 102 -9.36 2.19 8.73
N LEU A 103 -9.04 0.94 8.38
CA LEU A 103 -8.86 0.48 7.00
C LEU A 103 -9.95 -0.51 6.62
N ARG A 104 -10.50 -0.38 5.42
CA ARG A 104 -11.49 -1.29 4.87
C ARG A 104 -11.19 -1.61 3.41
N ALA A 105 -11.54 -2.82 3.00
CA ALA A 105 -11.51 -3.20 1.61
C ALA A 105 -12.78 -3.95 1.22
N TYR A 106 -13.30 -3.57 0.06
CA TYR A 106 -14.50 -4.08 -0.54
C TYR A 106 -14.18 -4.70 -1.89
N VAL A 107 -14.87 -5.79 -2.22
CA VAL A 107 -14.84 -6.39 -3.56
C VAL A 107 -16.28 -6.51 -4.04
N ASN A 108 -16.61 -5.88 -5.17
CA ASN A 108 -17.98 -5.81 -5.70
C ASN A 108 -18.99 -5.29 -4.66
N GLY A 109 -18.57 -4.35 -3.81
CA GLY A 109 -19.37 -3.77 -2.73
C GLY A 109 -19.46 -4.60 -1.45
N GLU A 110 -18.96 -5.83 -1.43
CA GLU A 110 -18.92 -6.68 -0.23
C GLU A 110 -17.69 -6.34 0.62
N LEU A 111 -17.89 -6.03 1.91
CA LEU A 111 -16.78 -5.84 2.85
C LEU A 111 -16.06 -7.17 3.08
N ARG A 112 -14.77 -7.22 2.74
CA ARG A 112 -13.95 -8.45 2.77
C ARG A 112 -12.82 -8.38 3.81
N GLN A 113 -12.40 -7.18 4.16
CA GLN A 113 -11.35 -6.94 5.14
C GLN A 113 -11.61 -5.63 5.90
N GLU A 114 -11.37 -5.67 7.21
CA GLU A 114 -11.37 -4.50 8.08
C GLU A 114 -10.19 -4.59 9.05
N GLY A 115 -9.52 -3.47 9.29
CA GLY A 115 -8.41 -3.37 10.22
C GLY A 115 -8.25 -1.95 10.76
N HIS A 116 -7.21 -1.75 11.57
CA HIS A 116 -6.94 -0.49 12.21
C HIS A 116 -5.43 -0.27 12.32
N THR A 117 -4.95 0.94 12.03
CA THR A 117 -3.50 1.24 11.99
C THR A 117 -2.84 1.14 13.37
N SER A 118 -3.60 1.22 14.47
CA SER A 118 -3.09 0.98 15.83
C SER A 118 -2.55 -0.43 16.05
N ARG A 119 -2.85 -1.37 15.14
CA ARG A 119 -2.36 -2.76 15.18
C ARG A 119 -1.07 -2.98 14.39
N MET A 120 -0.49 -1.93 13.80
CA MET A 120 0.82 -2.03 13.16
C MET A 120 1.86 -2.54 14.17
N LEU A 121 2.67 -3.50 13.76
CA LEU A 121 3.76 -4.02 14.60
C LEU A 121 4.90 -3.01 14.76
N TYR A 122 5.09 -2.17 13.75
CA TYR A 122 5.99 -1.02 13.76
C TYR A 122 5.19 0.18 13.28
N SER A 123 5.14 1.23 14.09
CA SER A 123 4.49 2.49 13.74
C SER A 123 5.14 3.16 12.53
N VAL A 124 4.42 4.10 11.91
CA VAL A 124 4.97 4.94 10.82
C VAL A 124 6.29 5.59 11.24
N ALA A 125 6.35 6.13 12.45
CA ALA A 125 7.55 6.77 12.98
C ALA A 125 8.74 5.79 13.11
N GLU A 126 8.51 4.58 13.61
CA GLU A 126 9.54 3.55 13.73
C GLU A 126 10.03 3.05 12.36
N LEU A 127 9.12 2.91 11.37
CA LEU A 127 9.50 2.54 10.00
C LEU A 127 10.39 3.61 9.36
N LEU A 128 10.02 4.90 9.49
CA LEU A 128 10.81 6.00 8.94
C LEU A 128 12.17 6.16 9.64
N GLU A 129 12.23 6.00 10.97
CA GLU A 129 13.50 5.96 11.70
C GLU A 129 14.39 4.82 11.19
N TYR A 130 13.85 3.62 11.10
CA TYR A 130 14.58 2.43 10.66
C TYR A 130 15.15 2.60 9.25
N ILE A 131 14.32 3.03 8.29
CA ILE A 131 14.74 3.20 6.90
C ILE A 131 15.76 4.33 6.77
N SER A 132 15.47 5.48 7.41
CA SER A 132 16.33 6.66 7.28
C SER A 132 17.72 6.46 7.89
N GLU A 133 17.91 5.49 8.80
CA GLU A 133 19.21 5.17 9.39
C GLU A 133 20.26 4.84 8.31
N PHE A 134 19.89 4.01 7.34
CA PHE A 134 20.81 3.51 6.31
C PHE A 134 20.53 4.04 4.90
N MET A 135 19.30 4.45 4.58
CA MET A 135 18.90 4.96 3.27
C MET A 135 18.34 6.37 3.41
N THR A 136 18.81 7.32 2.60
CA THR A 136 18.18 8.64 2.57
C THR A 136 16.79 8.50 1.95
N LEU A 137 15.75 9.03 2.61
CA LEU A 137 14.43 9.21 2.00
C LEU A 137 14.32 10.63 1.45
N GLU A 138 13.88 10.77 0.21
CA GLU A 138 13.72 12.03 -0.49
C GLU A 138 12.25 12.47 -0.50
N PRO A 139 11.96 13.78 -0.70
CA PRO A 139 10.58 14.22 -0.92
C PRO A 139 9.90 13.42 -2.02
N TYR A 140 8.66 13.01 -1.76
CA TYR A 140 7.82 12.12 -2.57
C TYR A 140 8.19 10.63 -2.57
N ASP A 141 9.19 10.20 -1.81
CA ASP A 141 9.30 8.78 -1.47
C ASP A 141 8.06 8.31 -0.71
N VAL A 142 7.65 7.07 -1.01
CA VAL A 142 6.42 6.48 -0.46
C VAL A 142 6.75 5.23 0.34
N ILE A 143 6.26 5.17 1.58
CA ILE A 143 6.37 3.99 2.44
C ILE A 143 5.00 3.33 2.56
N LEU A 144 4.92 2.05 2.18
CA LEU A 144 3.74 1.22 2.37
C LEU A 144 3.87 0.45 3.70
N THR A 145 2.85 0.55 4.54
CA THR A 145 2.96 0.18 5.98
C THR A 145 2.51 -1.24 6.30
N GLY A 146 2.12 -2.03 5.31
CA GLY A 146 1.52 -3.34 5.49
C GLY A 146 0.00 -3.32 5.60
N THR A 147 -0.61 -4.47 5.34
CA THR A 147 -2.06 -4.71 5.43
C THR A 147 -2.45 -5.52 6.68
N PRO A 148 -3.67 -5.33 7.23
CA PRO A 148 -4.25 -6.27 8.20
C PRO A 148 -4.49 -7.66 7.60
N LYS A 149 -4.89 -8.65 8.42
CA LYS A 149 -5.38 -9.96 7.95
C LYS A 149 -6.80 -9.83 7.36
N GLY A 150 -7.19 -10.70 6.43
CA GLY A 150 -8.54 -10.69 5.85
C GLY A 150 -8.70 -11.61 4.64
N ILE A 151 -9.93 -11.72 4.13
CA ILE A 151 -10.23 -12.40 2.86
C ILE A 151 -9.78 -11.45 1.75
N SER A 152 -8.84 -11.87 0.90
CA SER A 152 -8.18 -10.94 -0.03
C SER A 152 -8.13 -11.41 -1.48
N ARG A 153 -8.64 -12.62 -1.78
CA ARG A 153 -8.63 -13.15 -3.15
C ARG A 153 -9.58 -12.35 -4.06
N VAL A 154 -9.08 -12.04 -5.25
CA VAL A 154 -9.80 -11.35 -6.32
C VAL A 154 -9.65 -12.07 -7.65
N LEU A 155 -10.55 -11.82 -8.59
CA LEU A 155 -10.62 -12.45 -9.91
C LEU A 155 -10.84 -11.40 -11.01
N PRO A 156 -10.58 -11.73 -12.28
CA PRO A 156 -10.99 -10.88 -13.41
C PRO A 156 -12.49 -10.54 -13.35
N GLY A 157 -12.83 -9.28 -13.61
CA GLY A 157 -14.18 -8.73 -13.52
C GLY A 157 -14.54 -8.14 -12.15
N ASP A 158 -13.76 -8.41 -11.10
CA ASP A 158 -13.97 -7.79 -9.80
C ASP A 158 -13.65 -6.29 -9.83
N VAL A 159 -14.36 -5.53 -8.98
CA VAL A 159 -14.04 -4.15 -8.65
C VAL A 159 -13.60 -4.08 -7.20
N MET A 160 -12.34 -3.72 -6.98
CA MET A 160 -11.78 -3.49 -5.65
C MET A 160 -12.03 -2.04 -5.25
N ARG A 161 -12.50 -1.81 -4.02
CA ARG A 161 -12.59 -0.47 -3.42
C ARG A 161 -11.96 -0.51 -2.03
N LEU A 162 -10.88 0.23 -1.85
CA LEU A 162 -10.15 0.37 -0.59
C LEU A 162 -10.46 1.72 0.03
N GLU A 163 -10.71 1.74 1.33
CA GLU A 163 -11.04 2.93 2.09
C GLU A 163 -10.14 3.00 3.32
N ILE A 164 -9.62 4.20 3.59
CA ILE A 164 -8.97 4.51 4.86
C ILE A 164 -9.64 5.77 5.38
N GLU A 165 -9.93 5.76 6.68
CA GLU A 165 -10.57 6.87 7.38
C GLU A 165 -9.87 8.21 7.07
N GLY A 166 -10.64 9.20 6.63
CA GLY A 166 -10.12 10.52 6.23
C GLY A 166 -9.42 10.59 4.87
N LEU A 167 -9.16 9.46 4.19
CA LEU A 167 -8.38 9.43 2.93
C LEU A 167 -9.23 9.21 1.67
N GLY A 168 -10.54 9.02 1.83
CA GLY A 168 -11.46 8.73 0.72
C GLY A 168 -11.46 7.26 0.30
N ALA A 169 -11.66 7.00 -0.99
CA ALA A 169 -11.79 5.65 -1.54
C ALA A 169 -10.97 5.46 -2.83
N LEU A 170 -10.10 4.45 -2.84
CA LEU A 170 -9.33 4.02 -4.00
C LEU A 170 -10.04 2.83 -4.66
N GLU A 171 -10.51 2.98 -5.90
CA GLU A 171 -11.26 1.96 -6.61
C GLU A 171 -10.58 1.60 -7.92
N ASN A 172 -10.46 0.30 -8.21
CA ASN A 172 -9.83 -0.22 -9.41
C ASN A 172 -10.56 -1.49 -9.88
N PRO A 173 -11.03 -1.54 -11.14
CA PRO A 173 -11.51 -2.78 -11.76
C PRO A 173 -10.34 -3.70 -12.14
N ILE A 174 -10.63 -4.98 -12.30
CA ILE A 174 -9.67 -6.00 -12.71
C ILE A 174 -10.06 -6.57 -14.08
N GLU A 175 -9.11 -6.61 -15.01
CA GLU A 175 -9.24 -7.29 -16.29
C GLU A 175 -8.10 -8.31 -16.46
N GLU A 176 -8.35 -9.42 -17.15
CA GLU A 176 -7.28 -10.35 -17.52
C GLU A 176 -6.29 -9.68 -18.50
N GLU A 177 -5.01 -10.05 -18.44
CA GLU A 177 -4.04 -9.72 -19.49
C GLU A 177 -4.54 -10.25 -20.86
N ALA A 178 -4.32 -9.47 -21.92
CA ALA A 178 -4.68 -9.86 -23.29
C ALA A 178 -3.85 -11.06 -23.81
#